data_AF-A0A938HMC7-F1
#
_entry.id   AF-A0A938HMC7-F1
#
_cell.length_a   1.000
_cell.length_b   1.000
_cell.length_c   1.000
_cell.angle_alpha   90.00
_cell.angle_beta   90.00
_cell.angle_gamma   90.00
#
_symmetry.space_group_name_H-M   'P 1'
#
loop_
_entity.id
_entity.type
_entity.pdbx_description
1 polymer ?
#
loop_
_entity_poly.entity_id
_entity_poly.type
_entity_poly.pdbx_seq_one_letter_code
_entity_poly.pdbx_strand_id
1 'polypeptide(L)'
;MARFFVLIGPPVALGAIIVAVAFAAYDATASDPPPEARYRACMAKARQAPDAAFDEAVAWAGLGGGEPARHCLAVALIGLGQHGEGARRLEALAHDARDGAMRAELLAQAAQGWLLSGDAARADDVLTAALRIAPDNAELLIDRAGARAALKRYGEATEDLNRVLAGDPRRADALALRASARRFLDDSEGALADAEAALAIDPSLPEALLERGILKRIKGDDKGARADWRAILATAPAGAAADAARQNLELMDVKER
;
A
#
# COMPACT_ATOMS: atom_id res chain seq x y z
N MET A 1 82.97 31.47 -54.00
CA MET A 1 83.48 30.45 -53.05
C MET A 1 83.20 30.93 -51.64
N ALA A 2 82.19 30.37 -50.97
CA ALA A 2 81.92 30.61 -49.56
C ALA A 2 81.42 29.29 -48.96
N ARG A 3 82.22 28.70 -48.07
CA ARG A 3 81.92 27.46 -47.36
C ARG A 3 81.04 27.80 -46.16
N PHE A 4 79.78 27.37 -46.18
CA PHE A 4 78.93 27.41 -44.99
C PHE A 4 79.14 26.15 -44.16
N PHE A 5 79.60 26.34 -42.93
CA PHE A 5 79.72 25.31 -41.89
C PHE A 5 78.33 24.99 -41.33
N VAL A 6 77.95 23.71 -41.33
CA VAL A 6 76.75 23.20 -40.66
C VAL A 6 77.09 22.98 -39.19
N LEU A 7 76.44 23.71 -38.29
CA LEU A 7 76.46 23.45 -36.85
C LEU A 7 75.35 22.46 -36.50
N ILE A 8 75.73 21.26 -36.07
CA ILE A 8 74.84 20.23 -35.55
C ILE A 8 74.58 20.55 -34.07
N GLY A 9 73.34 20.93 -33.73
CA GLY A 9 72.87 21.04 -32.34
C GLY A 9 72.49 19.66 -31.77
N PRO A 10 72.52 19.47 -30.44
CA PRO A 10 72.23 18.19 -29.81
C PRO A 10 70.73 17.84 -29.88
N PRO A 11 70.35 16.55 -29.82
CA PRO A 11 68.96 16.14 -29.92
C PRO A 11 68.18 16.53 -28.64
N VAL A 12 67.00 17.10 -28.85
CA VAL A 12 66.04 17.36 -27.77
C VAL A 12 65.36 16.04 -27.41
N ALA A 13 65.56 15.56 -26.18
CA ALA A 13 64.89 14.36 -25.67
C ALA A 13 63.42 14.68 -25.35
N LEU A 14 62.48 14.16 -26.16
CA LEU A 14 61.07 14.09 -25.78
C LEU A 14 60.90 13.03 -24.68
N GLY A 15 60.72 13.47 -23.44
CA GLY A 15 60.26 12.61 -22.36
C GLY A 15 58.79 12.25 -22.56
N ALA A 16 58.50 10.97 -22.80
CA ALA A 16 57.13 10.46 -22.82
C ALA A 16 56.56 10.44 -21.41
N ILE A 17 55.55 11.27 -21.13
CA ILE A 17 54.76 11.20 -19.89
C ILE A 17 53.76 10.05 -20.07
N ILE A 18 54.05 8.90 -19.48
CA ILE A 18 53.11 7.78 -19.38
C ILE A 18 52.19 8.08 -18.20
N VAL A 19 50.95 8.50 -18.49
CA VAL A 19 49.89 8.57 -17.48
C VAL A 19 49.45 7.12 -17.19
N ALA A 20 49.94 6.57 -16.08
CA ALA A 20 49.50 5.28 -15.58
C ALA A 20 48.05 5.40 -15.09
N VAL A 21 47.09 5.02 -15.92
CA VAL A 21 45.71 4.81 -15.48
C VAL A 21 45.70 3.54 -14.64
N ALA A 22 45.60 3.70 -13.32
CA ALA A 22 45.39 2.57 -12.42
C ALA A 22 43.98 2.02 -12.66
N PHE A 23 43.88 0.91 -13.38
CA PHE A 23 42.66 0.10 -13.38
C PHE A 23 42.56 -0.56 -12.00
N ALA A 24 41.70 -0.04 -11.14
CA ALA A 24 41.27 -0.77 -9.96
C ALA A 24 40.67 -2.09 -10.45
N ALA A 25 41.25 -3.22 -10.02
CA ALA A 25 40.68 -4.53 -10.26
C ALA A 25 39.30 -4.56 -9.60
N TYR A 26 38.25 -4.72 -10.39
CA TYR A 26 36.95 -5.09 -9.86
C TYR A 26 37.13 -6.49 -9.27
N ASP A 27 37.02 -6.60 -7.95
CA ASP A 27 36.87 -7.88 -7.25
C ASP A 27 35.62 -8.60 -7.77
N ALA A 28 35.80 -9.49 -8.75
CA ALA A 28 34.78 -10.33 -9.35
C ALA A 28 34.33 -11.49 -8.44
N THR A 29 34.45 -11.34 -7.12
CA THR A 29 34.26 -12.42 -6.14
C THR A 29 32.92 -12.37 -5.40
N ALA A 30 32.10 -11.32 -5.61
CA ALA A 30 30.72 -11.34 -5.15
C ALA A 30 29.86 -12.13 -6.14
N SER A 31 29.64 -13.42 -5.87
CA SER A 31 28.63 -14.20 -6.58
C SER A 31 27.25 -13.54 -6.39
N ASP A 32 26.48 -13.38 -7.47
CA ASP A 32 25.12 -12.85 -7.38
C ASP A 32 24.30 -13.65 -6.34
N PRO A 33 23.53 -12.96 -5.47
CA PRO A 33 22.70 -13.66 -4.50
C PRO A 33 21.66 -14.54 -5.23
N PRO A 34 21.27 -15.69 -4.64
CA PRO A 34 20.20 -16.51 -5.19
C PRO A 34 18.93 -15.69 -5.47
N PRO A 35 18.14 -16.02 -6.51
CA PRO A 35 16.97 -15.23 -6.91
C PRO A 35 15.98 -14.93 -5.77
N GLU A 36 15.70 -15.92 -4.91
CA GLU A 36 14.82 -15.75 -3.74
C GLU A 36 15.40 -14.81 -2.68
N ALA A 37 16.72 -14.85 -2.46
CA ALA A 37 17.39 -13.94 -1.53
C ALA A 37 17.36 -12.51 -2.05
N ARG A 38 17.60 -12.32 -3.36
CA ARG A 38 17.50 -11.03 -4.03
C ARG A 38 16.08 -10.47 -3.96
N TYR A 39 15.08 -11.29 -4.26
CA TYR A 39 13.67 -10.90 -4.16
C TYR A 39 13.32 -10.44 -2.75
N ARG A 40 13.64 -11.22 -1.71
CA ARG A 40 13.38 -10.84 -0.31
C ARG A 40 14.06 -9.54 0.08
N ALA A 41 15.32 -9.34 -0.33
CA ALA A 41 16.05 -8.11 -0.07
C ALA A 41 15.38 -6.91 -0.75
N CYS A 42 14.95 -7.06 -2.00
CA CYS A 42 14.25 -6.04 -2.76
C CYS A 42 12.91 -5.67 -2.11
N MET A 43 12.11 -6.66 -1.70
CA MET A 43 10.82 -6.44 -1.02
C MET A 43 10.97 -5.79 0.35
N ALA A 44 12.01 -6.13 1.11
CA ALA A 44 12.32 -5.46 2.37
C ALA A 44 12.72 -4.00 2.13
N LYS A 45 13.55 -3.75 1.11
CA LYS A 45 13.98 -2.40 0.72
C LYS A 45 12.80 -1.55 0.24
N ALA A 46 11.88 -2.10 -0.53
CA ALA A 46 10.70 -1.38 -1.04
C ALA A 46 9.82 -0.77 0.08
N ARG A 47 9.89 -1.31 1.30
CA ARG A 47 9.17 -0.76 2.47
C ARG A 47 9.94 0.33 3.21
N GLN A 48 11.28 0.33 3.12
CA GLN A 48 12.16 1.17 3.94
C GLN A 48 12.80 2.31 3.16
N ALA A 49 13.17 2.05 1.90
CA ALA A 49 13.83 2.96 0.97
C ALA A 49 13.28 2.67 -0.45
N PRO A 50 12.03 3.10 -0.73
CA PRO A 50 11.33 2.74 -1.97
C PRO A 50 11.99 3.32 -3.22
N ASP A 51 12.71 4.44 -3.12
CA ASP A 51 13.57 5.01 -4.16
C ASP A 51 14.73 4.09 -4.52
N ALA A 52 15.49 3.62 -3.52
CA ALA A 52 16.59 2.70 -3.72
C ALA A 52 16.12 1.32 -4.23
N ALA A 53 14.95 0.86 -3.78
CA ALA A 53 14.33 -0.37 -4.28
C ALA A 53 13.90 -0.23 -5.74
N PHE A 54 13.38 0.95 -6.14
CA PHE A 54 12.98 1.23 -7.51
C PHE A 54 14.19 1.14 -8.46
N ASP A 55 15.28 1.83 -8.15
CA ASP A 55 16.48 1.83 -8.99
C ASP A 55 17.07 0.41 -9.15
N GLU A 56 17.14 -0.33 -8.04
CA GLU A 56 17.60 -1.72 -8.06
C GLU A 56 16.67 -2.63 -8.88
N ALA A 57 15.36 -2.49 -8.70
CA ALA A 57 14.37 -3.32 -9.38
C ALA A 57 14.33 -3.03 -10.89
N VAL A 58 14.50 -1.77 -11.32
CA VAL A 58 14.63 -1.40 -12.73
C VAL A 58 15.86 -2.06 -13.35
N ALA A 59 17.03 -1.94 -12.69
CA ALA A 59 18.25 -2.56 -13.17
C ALA A 59 18.12 -4.09 -13.23
N TRP A 60 17.54 -4.69 -12.18
CA TRP A 60 17.32 -6.14 -12.11
C TRP A 60 16.37 -6.62 -13.22
N ALA A 61 15.27 -5.91 -13.47
CA ALA A 61 14.34 -6.23 -14.54
C ALA A 61 15.02 -6.13 -15.92
N GLY A 62 15.85 -5.11 -16.15
CA GLY A 62 16.61 -4.93 -17.39
C GLY A 62 17.63 -6.04 -17.67
N LEU A 63 18.10 -6.71 -16.61
CA LEU A 63 19.02 -7.86 -16.69
C LEU A 63 18.31 -9.22 -16.71
N GLY A 64 16.99 -9.24 -16.96
CA GLY A 64 16.22 -10.49 -17.04
C GLY A 64 15.74 -11.03 -15.69
N GLY A 65 15.60 -10.18 -14.68
CA GLY A 65 15.13 -10.55 -13.33
C GLY A 65 13.70 -11.09 -13.21
N GLY A 66 12.95 -11.14 -14.31
CA GLY A 66 11.65 -11.82 -14.41
C GLY A 66 10.54 -11.19 -13.55
N GLU A 67 9.56 -12.02 -13.19
CA GLU A 67 8.43 -11.64 -12.33
C GLU A 67 8.84 -11.07 -10.96
N PRO A 68 9.84 -11.63 -10.24
CA PRO A 68 10.27 -11.09 -8.94
C PRO A 68 10.77 -9.64 -9.03
N ALA A 69 11.52 -9.30 -10.08
CA ALA A 69 12.01 -7.94 -10.30
C ALA A 69 10.87 -6.98 -10.63
N ARG A 70 9.96 -7.40 -11.52
CA ARG A 70 8.78 -6.62 -11.90
C ARG A 70 7.84 -6.39 -10.71
N HIS A 71 7.68 -7.38 -9.83
CA HIS A 71 6.85 -7.27 -8.64
C HIS A 71 7.46 -6.29 -7.64
N CYS A 72 8.76 -6.44 -7.33
CA CYS A 72 9.45 -5.49 -6.46
C CYS A 72 9.38 -4.05 -7.01
N LEU A 73 9.55 -3.87 -8.33
CA LEU A 73 9.40 -2.59 -8.99
C LEU A 73 8.02 -1.97 -8.76
N ALA A 74 6.96 -2.77 -8.92
CA ALA A 74 5.59 -2.31 -8.71
C ALA A 74 5.32 -1.90 -7.25
N VAL A 75 5.85 -2.66 -6.29
CA VAL A 75 5.72 -2.34 -4.86
C VAL A 75 6.55 -1.12 -4.47
N ALA A 76 7.76 -0.96 -5.03
CA ALA A 76 8.57 0.24 -4.85
C ALA A 76 7.86 1.50 -5.36
N LEU A 77 7.18 1.42 -6.51
CA LEU A 77 6.36 2.50 -7.04
C LEU A 77 5.20 2.89 -6.11
N ILE A 78 4.53 1.91 -5.50
CA ILE A 78 3.51 2.18 -4.47
C ILE A 78 4.15 2.90 -3.28
N GLY A 79 5.31 2.43 -2.80
CA GLY A 79 6.05 3.08 -1.71
C GLY A 79 6.51 4.51 -2.03
N LEU A 80 6.72 4.84 -3.30
CA LEU A 80 7.02 6.20 -3.78
C LEU A 80 5.79 7.10 -3.95
N GLY A 81 4.59 6.63 -3.60
CA GLY A 81 3.34 7.37 -3.81
C GLY A 81 2.81 7.30 -5.25
N GLN A 82 3.46 6.57 -6.15
CA GLN A 82 3.00 6.35 -7.52
C GLN A 82 1.99 5.19 -7.58
N HIS A 83 0.96 5.26 -6.73
CA HIS A 83 0.05 4.16 -6.43
C HIS A 83 -0.61 3.57 -7.69
N GLY A 84 -1.13 4.41 -8.58
CA GLY A 84 -1.80 3.96 -9.81
C GLY A 84 -0.87 3.33 -10.85
N GLU A 85 0.40 3.75 -10.92
CA GLU A 85 1.39 3.11 -11.80
C GLU A 85 1.83 1.75 -11.23
N GLY A 86 2.09 1.68 -9.92
CA GLY A 86 2.39 0.42 -9.24
C GLY A 86 1.24 -0.58 -9.37
N ALA A 87 -0.01 -0.14 -9.18
CA ALA A 87 -1.21 -0.95 -9.36
C ALA A 87 -1.33 -1.50 -10.78
N ARG A 88 -1.17 -0.67 -11.83
CA ARG A 88 -1.18 -1.12 -13.23
C ARG A 88 -0.14 -2.20 -13.53
N ARG A 89 1.05 -2.09 -12.92
CA ARG A 89 2.11 -3.10 -13.08
C ARG A 89 1.78 -4.41 -12.39
N LEU A 90 1.14 -4.36 -11.22
CA LEU A 90 0.64 -5.55 -10.54
C LEU A 90 -0.45 -6.26 -11.35
N GLU A 91 -1.35 -5.50 -11.98
CA GLU A 91 -2.34 -6.09 -12.89
C GLU A 91 -1.70 -6.77 -14.11
N ALA A 92 -0.65 -6.16 -14.69
CA ALA A 92 0.11 -6.77 -15.78
C ALA A 92 0.78 -8.08 -15.32
N LEU A 93 1.35 -8.12 -14.12
CA LEU A 93 1.87 -9.35 -13.52
C LEU A 93 0.78 -10.40 -13.31
N ALA A 94 -0.39 -9.99 -12.80
CA ALA A 94 -1.52 -10.89 -12.60
C ALA A 94 -2.02 -11.50 -13.92
N HIS A 95 -1.99 -10.71 -15.01
CA HIS A 95 -2.33 -11.19 -16.34
C HIS A 95 -1.41 -12.32 -16.81
N ASP A 96 -0.10 -12.16 -16.59
CA ASP A 96 0.92 -13.14 -16.98
C ASP A 96 0.93 -14.39 -16.07
N ALA A 97 0.50 -14.25 -14.82
CA ALA A 97 0.53 -15.30 -13.81
C ALA A 97 -0.31 -16.52 -14.23
N ARG A 98 0.33 -17.68 -14.35
CA ARG A 98 -0.34 -18.96 -14.67
C ARG A 98 -1.05 -19.58 -13.48
N ASP A 99 -0.50 -19.37 -12.28
CA ASP A 99 -1.08 -19.85 -11.04
C ASP A 99 -2.24 -18.94 -10.59
N GLY A 100 -3.39 -19.54 -10.33
CA GLY A 100 -4.60 -18.81 -9.95
C GLY A 100 -4.47 -18.11 -8.60
N ALA A 101 -3.85 -18.75 -7.60
CA ALA A 101 -3.69 -18.17 -6.28
C ALA A 101 -2.76 -16.95 -6.33
N MET A 102 -1.64 -17.06 -7.03
CA MET A 102 -0.72 -15.96 -7.28
C MET A 102 -1.40 -14.82 -8.05
N ARG A 103 -2.20 -15.15 -9.08
CA ARG A 103 -3.00 -14.16 -9.80
C ARG A 103 -3.95 -13.40 -8.87
N ALA A 104 -4.67 -14.10 -8.00
CA ALA A 104 -5.59 -13.46 -7.06
C ALA A 104 -4.85 -12.55 -6.07
N GLU A 105 -3.68 -12.96 -5.57
CA GLU A 105 -2.85 -12.17 -4.66
C GLU A 105 -2.30 -10.90 -5.34
N LEU A 106 -1.83 -11.01 -6.59
CA LEU A 106 -1.37 -9.85 -7.37
C LEU A 106 -2.51 -8.86 -7.63
N LEU A 107 -3.71 -9.35 -7.92
CA LEU A 107 -4.91 -8.51 -8.06
C LEU A 107 -5.28 -7.83 -6.72
N ALA A 108 -5.16 -8.54 -5.59
CA ALA A 108 -5.39 -7.95 -4.26
C ALA A 108 -4.44 -6.75 -4.01
N GLN A 109 -3.15 -6.93 -4.26
CA GLN A 109 -2.16 -5.87 -4.12
C GLN A 109 -2.41 -4.71 -5.10
N ALA A 110 -2.82 -5.02 -6.34
CA ALA A 110 -3.19 -3.99 -7.31
C ALA A 110 -4.38 -3.16 -6.83
N ALA A 111 -5.41 -3.81 -6.27
CA ALA A 111 -6.59 -3.13 -5.74
C ALA A 111 -6.26 -2.20 -4.57
N GLN A 112 -5.35 -2.60 -3.67
CA GLN A 112 -4.85 -1.71 -2.61
C GLN A 112 -4.14 -0.49 -3.18
N GLY A 113 -3.31 -0.66 -4.22
CA GLY A 113 -2.71 0.45 -4.95
C GLY A 113 -3.76 1.38 -5.60
N TRP A 114 -4.84 0.81 -6.15
CA TRP A 114 -5.94 1.61 -6.71
C TRP A 114 -6.69 2.40 -5.64
N LEU A 115 -6.98 1.80 -4.47
CA LEU A 115 -7.59 2.49 -3.33
C LEU A 115 -6.72 3.65 -2.84
N LEU A 116 -5.40 3.45 -2.73
CA LEU A 116 -4.45 4.51 -2.35
C LEU A 116 -4.35 5.62 -3.40
N SER A 117 -4.65 5.34 -4.67
CA SER A 117 -4.75 6.36 -5.73
C SER A 117 -6.10 7.07 -5.78
N GLY A 118 -7.09 6.61 -5.00
CA GLY A 118 -8.46 7.11 -5.01
C GLY A 118 -9.36 6.50 -6.10
N ASP A 119 -8.87 5.55 -6.90
CA ASP A 119 -9.64 4.87 -7.94
C ASP A 119 -10.38 3.66 -7.38
N ALA A 120 -11.41 3.93 -6.59
CA ALA A 120 -12.25 2.90 -5.97
C ALA A 120 -13.02 2.07 -7.02
N ALA A 121 -13.34 2.65 -8.19
CA ALA A 121 -14.01 1.94 -9.27
C ALA A 121 -13.10 0.84 -9.83
N ARG A 122 -11.85 1.17 -10.12
CA ARG A 122 -10.87 0.18 -10.59
C ARG A 122 -10.56 -0.87 -9.54
N ALA A 123 -10.49 -0.48 -8.25
CA ALA A 123 -10.32 -1.42 -7.16
C ALA A 123 -11.46 -2.46 -7.10
N ASP A 124 -12.73 -2.04 -7.20
CA ASP A 124 -13.90 -2.94 -7.22
C ASP A 124 -13.86 -3.94 -8.38
N ASP A 125 -13.47 -3.48 -9.58
CA ASP A 125 -13.32 -4.34 -10.77
C ASP A 125 -12.24 -5.42 -10.57
N VAL A 126 -11.07 -5.00 -10.09
CA VAL A 126 -9.91 -5.87 -9.86
C VAL A 126 -10.20 -6.90 -8.78
N LEU A 127 -10.84 -6.49 -7.68
CA LEU A 127 -11.25 -7.40 -6.61
C LEU A 127 -12.35 -8.36 -7.05
N THR A 128 -13.28 -7.91 -7.91
CA THR A 128 -14.26 -8.79 -8.53
C THR A 128 -13.60 -9.84 -9.42
N ALA A 129 -12.51 -9.50 -10.11
CA ALA A 129 -11.71 -10.48 -10.84
C ALA A 129 -10.99 -11.46 -9.90
N ALA A 130 -10.42 -10.99 -8.80
CA ALA A 130 -9.76 -11.83 -7.80
C ALA A 130 -10.74 -12.81 -7.12
N LEU A 131 -11.94 -12.34 -6.79
CA LEU A 131 -13.02 -13.14 -6.18
C LEU A 131 -13.62 -14.18 -7.14
N ARG A 132 -13.46 -14.06 -8.46
CA ARG A 132 -13.78 -15.18 -9.37
C ARG A 132 -12.83 -16.35 -9.22
N ILE A 133 -11.63 -16.12 -8.67
CA ILE A 133 -10.60 -17.15 -8.45
C ILE A 133 -10.70 -17.70 -7.02
N ALA A 134 -10.87 -16.81 -6.03
CA ALA A 134 -10.96 -17.16 -4.63
C ALA A 134 -12.25 -16.57 -4.01
N PRO A 135 -13.44 -17.17 -4.27
CA PRO A 135 -14.73 -16.55 -4.00
C PRO A 135 -14.99 -16.22 -2.54
N ASP A 136 -14.52 -17.05 -1.61
CA ASP A 136 -14.78 -16.89 -0.18
C ASP A 136 -13.56 -16.36 0.59
N ASN A 137 -12.59 -15.76 -0.11
CA ASN A 137 -11.46 -15.12 0.55
C ASN A 137 -11.93 -13.87 1.30
N ALA A 138 -11.84 -13.90 2.63
CA ALA A 138 -12.33 -12.83 3.50
C ALA A 138 -11.66 -11.48 3.25
N GLU A 139 -10.34 -11.46 3.03
CA GLU A 139 -9.59 -10.22 2.79
C GLU A 139 -10.02 -9.55 1.48
N LEU A 140 -10.20 -10.33 0.41
CA LEU A 140 -10.71 -9.81 -0.86
C LEU A 140 -12.12 -9.23 -0.74
N LEU A 141 -12.98 -9.86 0.07
CA LEU A 141 -14.33 -9.37 0.33
C LEU A 141 -14.31 -8.07 1.14
N ILE A 142 -13.44 -7.96 2.14
CA ILE A 142 -13.28 -6.74 2.96
C ILE A 142 -12.73 -5.60 2.10
N ASP A 143 -11.68 -5.84 1.32
CA ASP A 143 -11.10 -4.83 0.42
C ASP A 143 -12.17 -4.35 -0.58
N ARG A 144 -13.02 -5.26 -1.09
CA ARG A 144 -14.06 -4.89 -2.07
C ARG A 144 -15.20 -4.14 -1.40
N ALA A 145 -15.58 -4.51 -0.19
CA ALA A 145 -16.52 -3.75 0.61
C ALA A 145 -16.01 -2.33 0.87
N GLY A 146 -14.71 -2.16 1.14
CA GLY A 146 -14.06 -0.86 1.26
C GLY A 146 -14.14 -0.03 -0.03
N ALA A 147 -13.80 -0.63 -1.18
CA ALA A 147 -13.93 0.01 -2.49
C ALA A 147 -15.38 0.44 -2.78
N ARG A 148 -16.35 -0.46 -2.52
CA ARG A 148 -17.78 -0.19 -2.71
C ARG A 148 -18.29 0.90 -1.78
N ALA A 149 -17.84 0.93 -0.53
CA ALA A 149 -18.17 2.00 0.41
C ALA A 149 -17.64 3.37 -0.07
N ALA A 150 -16.42 3.43 -0.62
CA ALA A 150 -15.88 4.65 -1.23
C ALA A 150 -16.70 5.11 -2.45
N LEU A 151 -17.31 4.17 -3.18
CA LEU A 151 -18.27 4.43 -4.25
C LEU A 151 -19.72 4.71 -3.76
N LYS A 152 -19.94 4.76 -2.45
CA LYS A 152 -21.27 4.88 -1.80
C LYS A 152 -22.23 3.74 -2.12
N ARG A 153 -21.72 2.60 -2.58
CA ARG A 153 -22.46 1.35 -2.85
C ARG A 153 -22.56 0.53 -1.56
N TYR A 154 -23.16 1.11 -0.53
CA TYR A 154 -23.17 0.55 0.83
C TYR A 154 -23.93 -0.78 0.92
N GLY A 155 -25.01 -0.96 0.16
CA GLY A 155 -25.75 -2.23 0.10
C GLY A 155 -24.85 -3.39 -0.32
N GLU A 156 -24.12 -3.20 -1.43
CA GLU A 156 -23.19 -4.20 -1.95
C GLU A 156 -21.98 -4.43 -1.02
N ALA A 157 -21.52 -3.38 -0.32
CA ALA A 157 -20.51 -3.54 0.73
C ALA A 157 -21.03 -4.41 1.88
N THR A 158 -22.28 -4.22 2.33
CA THR A 158 -22.86 -5.07 3.39
C THR A 158 -23.04 -6.52 2.94
N GLU A 159 -23.32 -6.78 1.66
CA GLU A 159 -23.41 -8.15 1.13
C GLU A 159 -22.06 -8.89 1.22
N ASP A 160 -20.97 -8.24 0.83
CA ASP A 160 -19.62 -8.82 0.97
C ASP A 160 -19.25 -9.06 2.44
N LEU A 161 -19.56 -8.11 3.32
CA LEU A 161 -19.28 -8.23 4.76
C LEU A 161 -20.15 -9.29 5.45
N ASN A 162 -21.38 -9.49 4.98
CA ASN A 162 -22.22 -10.59 5.46
C ASN A 162 -21.58 -11.94 5.14
N ARG A 163 -20.96 -12.10 3.96
CA ARG A 163 -20.25 -13.33 3.60
C ARG A 163 -19.02 -13.55 4.47
N VAL A 164 -18.25 -12.51 4.75
CA VAL A 164 -17.11 -12.56 5.68
C VAL A 164 -17.57 -13.03 7.06
N LEU A 165 -18.61 -12.40 7.60
CA LEU A 165 -19.12 -12.67 8.95
C LEU A 165 -19.89 -13.99 9.07
N ALA A 166 -20.38 -14.54 7.96
CA ALA A 166 -20.91 -15.90 7.94
C ALA A 166 -19.80 -16.96 8.10
N GLY A 167 -18.60 -16.69 7.57
CA GLY A 167 -17.42 -17.57 7.71
C GLY A 167 -16.69 -17.39 9.04
N ASP A 168 -16.52 -16.13 9.47
CA ASP A 168 -15.92 -15.79 10.77
C ASP A 168 -16.70 -14.64 11.44
N PRO A 169 -17.62 -14.95 12.37
CA PRO A 169 -18.40 -13.95 13.09
C PRO A 169 -17.57 -13.05 14.02
N ARG A 170 -16.28 -13.36 14.26
CA ARG A 170 -15.39 -12.63 15.17
C ARG A 170 -14.44 -11.67 14.46
N ARG A 171 -14.68 -11.37 13.18
CA ARG A 171 -13.96 -10.34 12.42
C ARG A 171 -14.37 -8.93 12.85
N ALA A 172 -13.67 -8.38 13.84
CA ALA A 172 -13.95 -7.05 14.41
C ALA A 172 -13.84 -5.93 13.36
N ASP A 173 -12.88 -6.04 12.45
CA ASP A 173 -12.69 -5.16 11.29
C ASP A 173 -13.89 -5.18 10.33
N ALA A 174 -14.38 -6.38 9.98
CA ALA A 174 -15.55 -6.53 9.12
C ALA A 174 -16.84 -6.02 9.80
N LEU A 175 -17.00 -6.25 11.11
CA LEU A 175 -18.09 -5.69 11.90
C LEU A 175 -18.05 -4.14 11.90
N ALA A 176 -16.89 -3.54 12.15
CA ALA A 176 -16.73 -2.08 12.12
C ALA A 176 -17.05 -1.49 10.73
N LEU A 177 -16.57 -2.13 9.66
CA LEU A 177 -16.85 -1.68 8.30
C LEU A 177 -18.35 -1.84 7.95
N ARG A 178 -19.00 -2.91 8.43
CA ARG A 178 -20.43 -3.14 8.21
C ARG A 178 -21.27 -2.14 9.01
N ALA A 179 -20.84 -1.78 10.23
CA ALA A 179 -21.46 -0.71 11.01
C ALA A 179 -21.47 0.61 10.25
N SER A 180 -20.31 0.98 9.66
CA SER A 180 -20.20 2.19 8.84
C SER A 180 -21.16 2.14 7.64
N ALA A 181 -21.16 1.04 6.88
CA ALA A 181 -22.03 0.88 5.73
C ALA A 181 -23.53 0.91 6.11
N ARG A 182 -23.93 0.23 7.19
CA ARG A 182 -25.30 0.23 7.70
C ARG A 182 -25.75 1.61 8.18
N ARG A 183 -24.87 2.39 8.82
CA ARG A 183 -25.17 3.77 9.20
C ARG A 183 -25.51 4.63 7.97
N PHE A 184 -24.78 4.46 6.86
CA PHE A 184 -25.09 5.18 5.62
C PHE A 184 -26.33 4.66 4.88
N LEU A 185 -26.84 3.49 5.26
CA LEU A 185 -28.13 2.93 4.81
C LEU A 185 -29.28 3.28 5.78
N ASP A 186 -29.05 4.19 6.73
CA ASP A 186 -29.98 4.57 7.80
C ASP A 186 -30.37 3.43 8.76
N ASP A 187 -29.69 2.28 8.71
CA ASP A 187 -29.83 1.18 9.67
C ASP A 187 -28.99 1.46 10.93
N SER A 188 -29.44 2.44 11.72
CA SER A 188 -28.73 2.89 12.92
C SER A 188 -28.73 1.84 14.04
N GLU A 189 -29.73 0.95 14.10
CA GLU A 189 -29.79 -0.12 15.10
C GLU A 189 -28.82 -1.25 14.77
N GLY A 190 -28.83 -1.73 13.51
CA GLY A 190 -27.88 -2.75 13.05
C GLY A 190 -26.44 -2.24 13.06
N ALA A 191 -26.22 -0.97 12.73
CA ALA A 191 -24.90 -0.35 12.82
C ALA A 191 -24.37 -0.31 14.27
N LEU A 192 -25.23 0.03 15.24
CA LEU A 192 -24.82 0.08 16.64
C LEU A 192 -24.50 -1.31 17.17
N ALA A 193 -25.33 -2.31 16.84
CA ALA A 193 -25.09 -3.69 17.22
C ALA A 193 -23.76 -4.21 16.67
N ASP A 194 -23.43 -3.90 15.42
CA ASP A 194 -22.14 -4.28 14.81
C ASP A 194 -20.95 -3.57 15.48
N ALA A 195 -21.05 -2.27 15.74
CA ALA A 195 -20.00 -1.52 16.41
C ALA A 195 -19.75 -2.02 17.85
N GLU A 196 -20.82 -2.36 18.57
CA GLU A 196 -20.72 -2.95 19.91
C GLU A 196 -20.12 -4.37 19.88
N ALA A 197 -20.50 -5.19 18.89
CA ALA A 197 -19.92 -6.51 18.71
C ALA A 197 -18.42 -6.43 18.37
N ALA A 198 -18.02 -5.51 17.50
CA ALA A 198 -16.61 -5.25 17.20
C ALA A 198 -15.84 -4.85 18.46
N LEU A 199 -16.40 -3.95 19.28
CA LEU A 199 -15.79 -3.49 20.53
C LEU A 199 -15.77 -4.54 21.65
N ALA A 200 -16.66 -5.54 21.59
CA ALA A 200 -16.58 -6.69 22.49
C ALA A 200 -15.40 -7.62 22.14
N ILE A 201 -14.94 -7.61 20.88
CA ILE A 201 -13.80 -8.40 20.40
C ILE A 201 -12.49 -7.61 20.59
N ASP A 202 -12.46 -6.35 20.15
CA ASP A 202 -11.36 -5.41 20.35
C ASP A 202 -11.90 -4.08 20.91
N PRO A 203 -11.82 -3.88 22.23
CA PRO A 203 -12.28 -2.67 22.90
C PRO A 203 -11.59 -1.37 22.46
N SER A 204 -10.45 -1.47 21.79
CA SER A 204 -9.62 -0.33 21.38
C SER A 204 -9.69 -0.03 19.88
N LEU A 205 -10.47 -0.80 19.11
CA LEU A 205 -10.59 -0.67 17.66
C LEU A 205 -11.09 0.74 17.28
N PRO A 206 -10.24 1.60 16.67
CA PRO A 206 -10.59 2.99 16.41
C PRO A 206 -11.82 3.17 15.53
N GLU A 207 -11.97 2.33 14.50
CA GLU A 207 -13.08 2.38 13.55
C GLU A 207 -14.41 2.08 14.24
N ALA A 208 -14.45 1.08 15.14
CA ALA A 208 -15.67 0.73 15.87
C ALA A 208 -16.02 1.77 16.95
N LEU A 209 -15.02 2.33 17.65
CA LEU A 209 -15.22 3.46 18.55
C LEU A 209 -15.78 4.68 17.80
N LEU A 210 -15.26 4.96 16.62
CA LEU A 210 -15.69 6.10 15.80
C LEU A 210 -17.16 5.95 15.43
N GLU A 211 -17.52 4.78 14.88
CA GLU A 211 -18.89 4.50 14.44
C GLU A 211 -19.87 4.48 15.62
N ARG A 212 -19.51 3.85 16.75
CA ARG A 212 -20.35 3.89 17.97
C ARG A 212 -20.53 5.32 18.48
N GLY A 213 -19.48 6.13 18.47
CA GLY A 213 -19.55 7.54 18.88
C GLY A 213 -20.49 8.35 17.99
N ILE A 214 -20.43 8.16 16.66
CA ILE A 214 -21.35 8.80 15.71
C ILE A 214 -22.80 8.38 16.00
N LEU A 215 -23.05 7.08 16.19
CA LEU A 215 -24.39 6.55 16.44
C LEU A 215 -24.96 7.02 17.79
N LYS A 216 -24.14 7.11 18.84
CA LYS A 216 -24.53 7.70 20.13
C LYS A 216 -24.94 9.15 19.99
N ARG A 217 -24.17 9.95 19.24
CA ARG A 217 -24.52 11.35 18.96
C ARG A 217 -25.84 11.47 18.19
N ILE A 218 -26.06 10.62 17.18
CA ILE A 218 -27.34 10.59 16.44
C ILE A 218 -28.51 10.29 17.39
N LYS A 219 -28.31 9.44 18.40
CA LYS A 219 -29.29 9.14 19.45
C LYS A 219 -29.37 10.18 20.59
N GLY A 220 -28.60 11.26 20.52
CA GLY A 220 -28.56 12.32 21.54
C GLY A 220 -27.69 12.02 22.76
N ASP A 221 -26.94 10.91 22.77
CA ASP A 221 -25.95 10.62 23.80
C ASP A 221 -24.61 11.30 23.48
N ASP A 222 -24.61 12.62 23.62
CA ASP A 222 -23.44 13.47 23.39
C ASP A 222 -22.29 13.13 24.35
N LYS A 223 -22.59 12.73 25.59
CA LYS A 223 -21.57 12.35 26.58
C LYS A 223 -20.86 11.07 26.17
N GLY A 224 -21.62 10.04 25.78
CA GLY A 224 -21.08 8.78 25.33
C GLY A 224 -20.32 8.90 24.00
N ALA A 225 -20.79 9.74 23.08
CA ALA A 225 -20.07 10.05 21.84
C ALA A 225 -18.68 10.65 22.11
N ARG A 226 -18.61 11.68 22.97
CA ARG A 226 -17.33 12.30 23.37
C ARG A 226 -16.39 11.32 24.05
N ALA A 227 -16.93 10.41 24.88
CA ALA A 227 -16.13 9.40 25.55
C ALA A 227 -15.44 8.46 24.54
N ASP A 228 -16.19 7.97 23.55
CA ASP A 228 -15.65 7.09 22.51
C ASP A 228 -14.60 7.80 21.65
N TRP A 229 -14.86 9.03 21.21
CA TRP A 229 -13.88 9.79 20.41
C TRP A 229 -12.62 10.17 21.17
N ARG A 230 -12.72 10.48 22.47
CA ARG A 230 -11.54 10.69 23.32
C ARG A 230 -10.75 9.40 23.52
N ALA A 231 -11.40 8.24 23.59
CA ALA A 231 -10.71 6.96 23.68
C ALA A 231 -9.84 6.71 22.44
N ILE A 232 -10.34 7.00 21.23
CA ILE A 232 -9.56 6.93 19.98
C ILE A 232 -8.28 7.78 20.10
N LEU A 233 -8.42 9.04 20.51
CA LEU A 233 -7.29 9.97 20.59
C LEU A 233 -6.27 9.59 21.68
N ALA A 234 -6.68 8.81 22.69
CA ALA A 234 -5.80 8.33 23.73
C ALA A 234 -4.98 7.09 23.29
N THR A 235 -5.55 6.23 22.44
CA THR A 235 -4.91 4.96 22.02
C THR A 235 -4.24 5.05 20.65
N ALA A 236 -4.82 5.80 19.73
CA ALA A 236 -4.36 5.97 18.36
C ALA A 236 -4.52 7.45 17.95
N PRO A 237 -3.55 8.33 18.29
CA PRO A 237 -3.68 9.77 18.08
C PRO A 237 -3.53 10.22 16.60
N ALA A 238 -3.22 9.30 15.70
CA ALA A 238 -3.02 9.54 14.27
C ALA A 238 -3.86 8.59 13.41
N GLY A 239 -4.10 8.96 12.15
CA GLY A 239 -4.89 8.19 11.19
C GLY A 239 -6.33 8.70 11.04
N ALA A 240 -7.03 8.15 10.04
CA ALA A 240 -8.34 8.65 9.61
C ALA A 240 -9.40 8.67 10.74
N ALA A 241 -9.42 7.64 11.59
CA ALA A 241 -10.34 7.60 12.72
C ALA A 241 -10.04 8.68 13.77
N ALA A 242 -8.76 8.97 14.02
CA ALA A 242 -8.33 10.03 14.92
C ALA A 242 -8.66 11.43 14.35
N ASP A 243 -8.46 11.63 13.05
CA ASP A 243 -8.84 12.85 12.34
C ASP A 243 -10.36 13.09 12.45
N ALA A 244 -11.16 12.06 12.16
CA ALA A 244 -12.61 12.13 12.27
C ALA A 244 -13.08 12.36 13.72
N ALA A 245 -12.43 11.74 14.70
CA ALA A 245 -12.73 11.94 16.12
C ALA A 245 -12.48 13.39 16.56
N ARG A 246 -11.34 13.99 16.16
CA ARG A 246 -11.04 15.41 16.40
C ARG A 246 -12.10 16.32 15.79
N GLN A 247 -12.41 16.13 14.51
CA GLN A 247 -13.42 16.93 13.81
C GLN A 247 -14.79 16.84 14.50
N ASN A 248 -15.19 15.63 14.90
CA ASN A 248 -16.46 15.41 15.56
C ASN A 248 -16.55 16.11 16.92
N LEU A 249 -15.48 16.08 17.72
CA LEU A 249 -15.38 16.79 19.00
C LEU A 249 -15.43 18.32 18.79
N GLU A 250 -14.67 18.86 17.84
CA GLU A 250 -14.69 20.28 17.49
C GLU A 250 -16.09 20.75 17.09
N LEU A 251 -16.79 19.99 16.24
CA LEU A 251 -18.16 20.28 15.82
C LEU A 251 -19.18 20.23 16.97
N MET A 252 -18.90 19.52 18.06
CA MET A 252 -19.76 19.55 19.25
C MET A 252 -19.49 20.79 20.10
N ASP A 253 -18.23 21.12 20.33
CA ASP A 253 -17.83 22.24 21.19
C ASP A 253 -18.26 23.60 20.61
N VAL A 254 -18.38 23.71 19.29
CA VAL A 254 -18.93 24.91 18.62
C VAL A 254 -20.44 25.06 18.88
N LYS A 255 -21.21 23.96 18.95
CA LYS A 255 -22.66 24.02 19.16
C LYS A 255 -23.06 24.34 20.61
N GLU A 256 -22.15 24.16 21.56
CA GLU A 256 -22.37 24.46 22.98
C GLU A 256 -22.03 25.91 23.36
N ARG A 257 -21.52 26.72 22.43
CA ARG A 257 -21.25 28.16 22.61
C ARG A 257 -22.40 29.00 22.07
#